data_AF-A0A2M7EKD2-F1
#
_entry.id   AF-A0A2M7EKD2-F1
#
_cell.length_a   1.000
_cell.length_b   1.000
_cell.length_c   1.000
_cell.angle_alpha   90.00
_cell.angle_beta   90.00
_cell.angle_gamma   90.00
#
_symmetry.space_group_name_H-M   'P 1'
#
loop_
_entity.id
_entity.type
_entity.pdbx_description
1 polymer ?
#
loop_
_entity_poly.entity_id
_entity_poly.type
_entity_poly.pdbx_seq_one_letter_code
_entity_poly.pdbx_strand_id
1 'polypeptide(L)'
;MATFLGFFASLTRIVGFLIVVPLVIEFFSQHKIKKTHHLLALLFVPLGTLLYAIYNYMRWNNPLLFIQAHSQLSNGRSSTSLVFFPQTLYRYFKMLTTVSVSLWEWKIALLEVACFSFAVGGIYILRKQKVRLSYIVYTLVNLLIPASTGTFTGLPRYIIVLFPLFLVFSSIKNRVALISILVASFILQLILFLYFSRGYYVAQVPMLYCIV
;
A
#
# COMPACT_ATOMS: atom_id res chain seq x y z
N MET A 1 -24.23 -2.75 2.87
CA MET A 1 -23.20 -3.78 3.16
C MET A 1 -21.79 -3.24 2.98
N ALA A 2 -21.41 -2.71 1.81
CA ALA A 2 -20.06 -2.18 1.55
C ALA A 2 -19.60 -1.10 2.56
N THR A 3 -20.47 -0.18 2.96
CA THR A 3 -20.17 0.87 3.95
C THR A 3 -19.99 0.36 5.38
N PHE A 4 -20.72 -0.68 5.77
CA PHE A 4 -20.56 -1.34 7.09
C PHE A 4 -19.22 -2.09 7.17
N LEU A 5 -18.84 -2.79 6.11
CA LEU A 5 -17.52 -3.42 6.02
C LEU A 5 -16.39 -2.38 5.93
N GLY A 6 -16.64 -1.26 5.24
CA GLY A 6 -15.72 -0.11 5.19
C GLY A 6 -15.46 0.50 6.57
N PHE A 7 -16.49 0.60 7.41
CA PHE A 7 -16.35 1.05 8.80
C PHE A 7 -15.39 0.16 9.62
N PHE A 8 -15.56 -1.17 9.56
CA PHE A 8 -14.63 -2.08 10.24
C PHE A 8 -13.21 -2.05 9.65
N ALA A 9 -13.08 -1.88 8.33
CA ALA A 9 -11.78 -1.69 7.71
C ALA A 9 -11.08 -0.41 8.20
N SER A 10 -11.84 0.68 8.32
CA SER A 10 -11.38 1.99 8.82
C SER A 10 -10.99 1.97 10.30
N LEU A 11 -11.70 1.17 11.12
CA LEU A 11 -11.37 0.97 12.53
C LEU A 11 -10.02 0.27 12.76
N THR A 12 -9.60 -0.61 11.85
CA THR A 12 -8.41 -1.44 12.06
C THR A 12 -7.14 -0.84 11.45
N ARG A 13 -7.26 -0.04 10.38
CA ARG A 13 -6.10 0.57 9.69
C ARG A 13 -6.47 1.90 9.02
N ILE A 14 -5.49 2.82 8.96
CA ILE A 14 -5.54 4.05 8.15
C ILE A 14 -5.84 3.76 6.67
N VAL A 15 -5.39 2.61 6.17
CA VAL A 15 -5.67 2.14 4.81
C VAL A 15 -7.19 1.93 4.58
N GLY A 16 -7.95 1.61 5.63
CA GLY A 16 -9.41 1.48 5.56
C GLY A 16 -10.15 2.80 5.37
N PHE A 17 -9.62 3.92 5.88
CA PHE A 17 -10.14 5.26 5.59
C PHE A 17 -10.05 5.58 4.10
N LEU A 18 -9.03 5.08 3.42
CA LEU A 18 -8.78 5.38 2.01
C LEU A 18 -9.73 4.68 1.06
N ILE A 19 -10.51 3.71 1.55
CA ILE A 19 -11.61 3.07 0.84
C ILE A 19 -12.76 4.07 0.58
N VAL A 20 -12.84 5.17 1.36
CA VAL A 20 -13.83 6.24 1.14
C VAL A 20 -13.73 6.85 -0.25
N VAL A 21 -12.51 7.17 -0.72
CA VAL A 21 -12.29 7.85 -2.01
C VAL A 21 -12.86 7.07 -3.20
N PRO A 22 -12.55 5.78 -3.41
CA PRO A 22 -13.13 5.00 -4.49
C PRO A 22 -14.62 4.72 -4.28
N LEU A 23 -15.10 4.60 -3.04
CA LEU A 23 -16.54 4.47 -2.75
C LEU A 23 -17.32 5.72 -3.19
N VAL A 24 -16.79 6.92 -2.93
CA VAL A 24 -17.35 8.20 -3.41
C VAL A 24 -17.43 8.19 -4.94
N ILE A 25 -16.34 7.85 -5.62
CA ILE A 25 -16.28 7.86 -7.09
C ILE A 25 -17.23 6.83 -7.71
N GLU A 26 -17.31 5.63 -7.13
CA GLU A 26 -18.24 4.60 -7.59
C GLU A 26 -19.69 5.03 -7.37
N PHE A 27 -19.98 5.72 -6.27
CA PHE A 27 -21.29 6.28 -5.98
C PHE A 27 -21.71 7.32 -7.02
N PHE A 28 -20.83 8.28 -7.36
CA PHE A 28 -21.09 9.27 -8.41
C PHE A 28 -21.18 8.64 -9.81
N SER A 29 -20.44 7.56 -10.08
CA SER A 29 -20.46 6.88 -11.38
C SER A 29 -21.69 5.99 -11.60
N GLN A 30 -22.27 5.41 -10.54
CA GLN A 30 -23.40 4.49 -10.66
C GLN A 30 -24.76 5.17 -10.46
N HIS A 31 -24.84 6.26 -9.68
CA HIS A 31 -26.10 6.92 -9.38
C HIS A 31 -26.05 8.39 -9.78
N LYS A 32 -26.90 8.79 -10.74
CA LYS A 32 -27.30 10.20 -10.91
C LYS A 32 -27.99 10.63 -9.61
N ILE A 33 -27.24 11.34 -8.76
CA ILE A 33 -27.61 12.08 -7.54
C ILE A 33 -29.14 12.18 -7.33
N LYS A 34 -29.76 11.21 -6.65
CA LYS A 34 -31.19 11.31 -6.29
C LYS A 34 -31.57 10.82 -4.89
N LYS A 35 -30.67 10.21 -4.10
CA LYS A 35 -31.01 9.74 -2.74
C LYS A 35 -29.95 10.08 -1.69
N THR A 36 -30.31 10.98 -0.78
CA THR A 36 -29.53 11.49 0.36
C THR A 36 -29.13 10.42 1.37
N HIS A 37 -29.91 9.35 1.51
CA HIS A 37 -29.65 8.26 2.46
C HIS A 37 -28.35 7.49 2.18
N HIS A 38 -27.93 7.41 0.91
CA HIS A 38 -26.67 6.75 0.55
C HIS A 38 -25.44 7.61 0.83
N LEU A 39 -25.57 8.94 0.84
CA LEU A 39 -24.51 9.87 1.26
C LEU A 39 -24.24 9.75 2.76
N LEU A 40 -25.28 9.62 3.58
CA LEU A 40 -25.15 9.37 5.02
C LEU A 40 -24.46 8.04 5.32
N ALA A 41 -24.74 7.00 4.54
CA ALA A 41 -24.05 5.72 4.68
C ALA A 41 -22.54 5.83 4.35
N LEU A 42 -22.14 6.77 3.49
CA LEU A 42 -20.75 7.00 3.13
C LEU A 42 -19.95 7.66 4.27
N LEU A 43 -20.60 8.54 5.04
CA LEU A 43 -20.07 9.16 6.26
C LEU A 43 -19.81 8.15 7.39
N PHE A 44 -20.35 6.94 7.28
CA PHE A 44 -20.11 5.87 8.25
C PHE A 44 -18.69 5.31 8.21
N VAL A 45 -17.96 5.43 7.09
CA VAL A 45 -16.58 4.94 6.98
C VAL A 45 -15.56 5.80 7.74
N PRO A 46 -15.54 7.15 7.64
CA PRO A 46 -14.64 7.98 8.43
C PRO A 46 -14.96 7.99 9.94
N LEU A 47 -16.17 7.59 10.34
CA LEU A 47 -16.52 7.39 11.74
C LEU A 47 -15.63 6.34 12.43
N GLY A 48 -15.17 5.31 11.71
CA GLY A 48 -14.25 4.31 12.26
C GLY A 48 -12.92 4.92 12.70
N THR A 49 -12.29 5.73 11.85
CA THR A 49 -11.08 6.47 12.20
C THR A 49 -11.30 7.47 13.32
N LEU A 50 -12.46 8.14 13.37
CA LEU A 50 -12.78 9.08 14.44
C LEU A 50 -12.90 8.37 15.79
N LEU A 51 -13.55 7.22 15.86
CA LEU A 51 -13.63 6.43 17.10
C LEU A 51 -12.25 6.01 17.61
N TYR A 52 -11.34 5.61 16.71
CA TYR A 52 -9.97 5.28 17.07
C TYR A 52 -9.19 6.51 17.56
N ALA A 53 -9.37 7.68 16.93
CA ALA A 53 -8.77 8.93 17.38
C ALA A 53 -9.30 9.37 18.76
N ILE A 54 -10.61 9.19 19.01
CA ILE A 54 -11.23 9.45 20.32
C ILE A 54 -10.66 8.50 21.38
N TYR A 55 -10.52 7.21 21.07
CA TYR A 55 -9.90 6.24 21.98
C TYR A 55 -8.46 6.66 22.36
N ASN A 56 -7.66 7.08 21.38
CA ASN A 56 -6.30 7.56 21.64
C ASN A 56 -6.29 8.85 22.48
N TYR A 57 -7.25 9.75 22.25
CA TYR A 57 -7.41 10.96 23.03
C TYR A 57 -7.77 10.64 24.49
N MET A 58 -8.74 9.75 24.73
CA MET A 58 -9.16 9.37 26.09
C MET A 58 -8.04 8.71 26.91
N ARG A 59 -7.15 7.95 26.26
CA ARG A 59 -6.11 7.18 26.96
C ARG A 59 -4.76 7.89 27.07
N TRP A 60 -4.39 8.70 26.08
CA TRP A 60 -3.06 9.33 25.98
C TRP A 60 -3.10 10.84 25.70
N ASN A 61 -4.27 11.48 25.72
CA ASN A 61 -4.48 12.91 25.42
C ASN A 61 -3.94 13.36 24.05
N ASN A 62 -3.66 12.42 23.14
CA ASN A 62 -3.19 12.72 21.80
C ASN A 62 -3.99 11.92 20.76
N PRO A 63 -4.90 12.56 19.99
CA PRO A 63 -5.75 11.87 19.02
C PRO A 63 -4.97 11.31 17.83
N LEU A 64 -3.78 11.84 17.54
CA LEU A 64 -2.93 11.47 16.41
C LEU A 64 -1.72 10.62 16.84
N LEU A 65 -1.79 10.00 18.02
CA LEU A 65 -0.72 9.16 18.56
C LEU A 65 -0.31 8.04 17.60
N PHE A 66 -1.23 7.54 16.78
CA PHE A 66 -0.94 6.53 15.76
C PHE A 66 0.05 7.00 14.68
N ILE A 67 0.07 8.28 14.33
CA ILE A 67 1.03 8.85 13.36
C ILE A 67 2.42 8.92 14.00
N GLN A 68 2.48 9.31 15.27
CA GLN A 68 3.72 9.40 16.04
C GLN A 68 4.30 8.00 16.35
N ALA A 69 3.45 7.03 16.67
CA ALA A 69 3.89 5.64 16.84
C ALA A 69 4.49 5.07 15.54
N HIS A 70 3.96 5.48 14.38
CA HIS A 70 4.53 5.11 13.08
C HIS A 70 5.91 5.73 12.82
N SER A 71 6.24 6.86 13.44
CA SER A 71 7.54 7.54 13.27
C SER A 71 8.61 7.04 14.23
N GLN A 72 8.20 6.61 15.41
CA GLN A 72 9.07 6.00 16.42
C GLN A 72 9.52 4.59 16.02
N LEU A 73 8.77 3.93 15.14
CA LEU A 73 9.21 2.68 14.52
C LEU A 73 10.36 3.01 13.56
N SER A 74 11.55 2.44 13.79
CA SER A 74 12.81 2.71 13.07
C SER A 74 12.82 2.32 11.58
N ASN A 75 11.70 2.48 10.88
CA ASN A 75 11.46 2.14 9.49
C ASN A 75 11.83 3.28 8.52
N GLY A 76 12.44 4.36 9.01
CA GLY A 76 12.88 5.51 8.20
C GLY A 76 11.74 6.29 7.53
N ARG A 77 10.48 6.06 7.93
CA ARG A 77 9.32 6.80 7.40
C ARG A 77 9.27 8.20 8.01
N SER A 78 9.21 9.21 7.15
CA SER A 78 9.03 10.58 7.64
C SER A 78 7.58 10.79 8.04
N SER A 79 7.34 11.11 9.31
CA SER A 79 6.04 11.57 9.82
C SER A 79 5.91 13.08 9.87
N THR A 80 7.05 13.77 9.82
CA THR A 80 7.15 15.20 10.17
C THR A 80 7.30 16.08 8.93
N SER A 81 7.73 15.49 7.81
CA SER A 81 7.83 16.18 6.52
C SER A 81 7.19 15.35 5.42
N LEU A 82 6.39 16.01 4.57
CA LEU A 82 5.87 15.41 3.35
C LEU A 82 7.06 15.19 2.41
N VAL A 83 7.47 13.94 2.22
CA VAL A 83 8.56 13.60 1.30
C VAL A 83 7.97 13.46 -0.10
N PHE A 84 8.46 14.28 -1.04
CA PHE A 84 8.01 14.21 -2.42
C PHE A 84 8.45 12.88 -3.07
N PHE A 85 7.57 12.32 -3.90
CA PHE A 85 7.80 11.03 -4.57
C PHE A 85 9.13 10.92 -5.35
N PRO A 86 9.60 11.95 -6.08
CA PRO A 86 10.90 11.90 -6.76
C PRO A 86 12.08 11.70 -5.80
N GLN A 87 11.98 12.22 -4.57
CA GLN A 87 13.02 12.07 -3.56
C GLN A 87 13.14 10.62 -3.10
N THR A 88 12.02 9.90 -2.99
CA THR A 88 12.02 8.45 -2.69
C THR A 88 12.70 7.67 -3.81
N LEU A 89 12.37 7.94 -5.08
CA LEU A 89 13.01 7.28 -6.22
C LEU A 89 14.52 7.52 -6.26
N TYR A 90 14.97 8.76 -6.03
CA TYR A 90 16.39 9.10 -6.01
C TYR A 90 17.15 8.35 -4.90
N ARG A 91 16.56 8.21 -3.70
CA ARG A 91 17.17 7.44 -2.60
C ARG A 91 17.37 5.96 -2.97
N TYR A 92 16.35 5.32 -3.53
CA TYR A 92 16.46 3.92 -3.95
C TYR A 92 17.43 3.75 -5.12
N PHE A 93 17.50 4.72 -6.04
CA PHE A 93 18.51 4.72 -7.10
C PHE A 93 19.93 4.81 -6.53
N LYS A 94 20.19 5.75 -5.61
CA LYS A 94 21.48 5.88 -4.90
C LYS A 94 21.84 4.59 -4.16
N MET A 95 20.86 3.97 -3.50
CA MET A 95 21.05 2.71 -2.78
C MET A 95 21.46 1.57 -3.71
N LEU A 96 20.83 1.46 -4.89
CA LEU A 96 21.15 0.41 -5.86
C LEU A 96 22.53 0.58 -6.51
N THR A 97 23.06 1.81 -6.60
CA THR A 97 24.37 2.10 -7.19
C THR A 97 25.51 2.15 -6.19
N THR A 98 25.25 2.52 -4.93
CA THR A 98 26.28 2.76 -3.91
C THR A 98 26.46 1.57 -2.96
N VAL A 99 25.40 0.82 -2.69
CA VAL A 99 25.44 -0.33 -1.77
C VAL A 99 25.90 -1.58 -2.51
N SER A 100 26.82 -2.33 -1.91
CA SER A 100 27.31 -3.57 -2.52
C SER A 100 26.20 -4.63 -2.66
N VAL A 101 26.20 -5.35 -3.78
CA VAL A 101 25.19 -6.38 -4.13
C VAL A 101 25.15 -7.54 -3.12
N SER A 102 26.23 -7.75 -2.37
CA SER A 102 26.31 -8.79 -1.35
C SER A 102 25.42 -8.49 -0.14
N LEU A 103 25.21 -7.20 0.17
CA LEU A 103 24.45 -6.77 1.34
C LEU A 103 22.95 -7.09 1.19
N TRP A 104 22.36 -7.48 2.31
CA TRP A 104 20.95 -7.84 2.39
C TRP A 104 20.01 -6.69 2.00
N GLU A 105 20.42 -5.47 2.34
CA GLU A 105 19.67 -4.25 2.08
C GLU A 105 19.49 -3.98 0.58
N TRP A 106 20.52 -4.27 -0.23
CA TRP A 106 20.44 -4.15 -1.69
C TRP A 106 19.38 -5.11 -2.27
N LYS A 107 19.31 -6.33 -1.74
CA LYS A 107 18.31 -7.34 -2.17
C LYS A 107 16.88 -6.92 -1.83
N ILE A 108 16.67 -6.34 -0.64
CA ILE A 108 15.36 -5.78 -0.25
C ILE A 108 15.01 -4.58 -1.13
N ALA A 109 15.95 -3.65 -1.34
CA ALA A 109 15.72 -2.47 -2.17
C ALA A 109 15.33 -2.86 -3.60
N LEU A 110 16.01 -3.87 -4.17
CA LEU A 110 15.65 -4.43 -5.47
C LEU A 110 14.24 -5.02 -5.48
N LEU A 111 13.87 -5.79 -4.45
CA LEU A 111 12.52 -6.35 -4.32
C LEU A 111 11.46 -5.25 -4.24
N GLU A 112 11.69 -4.21 -3.43
CA GLU A 112 10.77 -3.09 -3.25
C GLU A 112 10.58 -2.29 -4.54
N VAL A 113 11.66 -2.01 -5.28
CA VAL A 113 11.61 -1.37 -6.59
C VAL A 113 10.90 -2.25 -7.62
N ALA A 114 11.22 -3.55 -7.68
CA ALA A 114 10.56 -4.48 -8.59
C ALA A 114 9.04 -4.57 -8.33
N CYS A 115 8.65 -4.64 -7.06
CA CYS A 115 7.25 -4.60 -6.65
C CYS A 115 6.58 -3.27 -7.02
N PHE A 116 7.24 -2.13 -6.81
CA PHE A 116 6.71 -0.84 -7.21
C PHE A 116 6.51 -0.73 -8.73
N SER A 117 7.51 -1.15 -9.52
CA SER A 117 7.42 -1.23 -10.98
C SER A 117 6.28 -2.14 -11.44
N PHE A 118 6.08 -3.28 -10.77
CA PHE A 118 4.94 -4.18 -11.03
C PHE A 118 3.60 -3.48 -10.78
N ALA A 119 3.45 -2.74 -9.68
CA ALA A 119 2.21 -2.03 -9.38
C ALA A 119 1.92 -0.91 -10.41
N VAL A 120 2.93 -0.13 -10.80
CA VAL A 120 2.78 0.92 -11.82
C VAL A 120 2.45 0.32 -13.19
N GLY A 121 3.16 -0.72 -13.61
CA GLY A 121 2.89 -1.45 -14.85
C GLY A 121 1.51 -2.10 -14.84
N GLY A 122 1.10 -2.65 -13.70
CA GLY A 122 -0.23 -3.22 -13.50
C GLY A 122 -1.34 -2.20 -13.67
N ILE A 123 -1.21 -0.99 -13.08
CA ILE A 123 -2.18 0.11 -13.28
C ILE A 123 -2.31 0.48 -14.77
N TYR A 124 -1.19 0.54 -15.50
CA TYR A 124 -1.19 0.80 -16.94
C TYR A 124 -1.94 -0.29 -17.72
N ILE A 125 -1.72 -1.56 -17.39
CA ILE A 125 -2.43 -2.69 -18.03
C ILE A 125 -3.93 -2.68 -17.68
N LEU A 126 -4.30 -2.41 -16.43
CA LEU A 126 -5.71 -2.28 -16.01
C LEU A 126 -6.43 -1.19 -16.80
N ARG A 127 -5.75 -0.08 -17.09
CA ARG A 127 -6.28 0.97 -17.94
C ARG A 127 -6.52 0.48 -19.36
N LYS A 128 -5.61 -0.34 -19.92
CA LYS A 128 -5.80 -0.98 -21.25
C LYS A 128 -6.95 -1.99 -21.27
N GLN A 129 -7.13 -2.74 -20.18
CA GLN A 129 -8.24 -3.68 -20.02
C GLN A 129 -9.61 -3.01 -19.83
N LYS A 130 -9.68 -1.67 -19.83
CA LYS A 130 -10.90 -0.88 -19.59
C LYS A 130 -11.62 -1.26 -18.29
N VAL A 131 -10.84 -1.59 -17.26
CA VAL A 131 -11.36 -1.86 -15.91
C VAL A 131 -12.03 -0.61 -15.35
N ARG A 132 -13.07 -0.80 -14.52
CA ARG A 132 -13.82 0.30 -13.88
C ARG A 132 -12.87 1.31 -13.22
N LEU A 133 -13.14 2.60 -13.44
CA LEU A 133 -12.29 3.69 -12.95
C LEU A 133 -12.12 3.66 -11.41
N SER A 134 -13.16 3.24 -10.67
CA SER A 134 -13.11 3.08 -9.22
C SER A 134 -12.00 2.12 -8.75
N TYR A 135 -11.75 1.04 -9.48
CA TYR A 135 -10.68 0.09 -9.14
C TYR A 135 -9.29 0.67 -9.42
N ILE A 136 -9.14 1.41 -10.53
CA ILE A 136 -7.90 2.11 -10.86
C ILE A 136 -7.57 3.15 -9.78
N VAL A 137 -8.56 3.96 -9.38
CA VAL A 137 -8.37 4.97 -8.33
C VAL A 137 -8.09 4.32 -6.99
N TYR A 138 -8.79 3.24 -6.63
CA TYR A 138 -8.50 2.46 -5.41
C TYR A 138 -7.04 2.00 -5.38
N THR A 139 -6.54 1.42 -6.48
CA THR A 139 -5.14 0.96 -6.56
C THR A 139 -4.15 2.11 -6.48
N LEU A 140 -4.44 3.23 -7.16
CA LEU A 140 -3.54 4.38 -7.23
C LEU A 140 -3.43 5.08 -5.87
N VAL A 141 -4.55 5.33 -5.20
CA VAL A 141 -4.57 6.02 -3.89
C VAL A 141 -3.86 5.17 -2.83
N ASN A 142 -4.14 3.87 -2.78
CA ASN A 142 -3.52 2.97 -1.80
C ASN A 142 -2.04 2.65 -2.11
N LEU A 143 -1.56 2.89 -3.33
CA LEU A 143 -0.14 2.79 -3.70
C LEU A 143 0.62 4.09 -3.40
N LEU A 144 0.05 5.25 -3.77
CA LEU A 144 0.72 6.54 -3.63
C LEU A 144 0.99 6.91 -2.18
N ILE A 145 0.08 6.60 -1.27
CA ILE A 145 0.23 6.96 0.15
C ILE A 145 1.44 6.29 0.79
N PRO A 146 1.59 4.95 0.79
CA PRO A 146 2.80 4.33 1.31
C PRO A 146 4.04 4.75 0.52
N ALA A 147 3.95 4.97 -0.79
CA ALA A 147 5.09 5.46 -1.60
C ALA A 147 5.52 6.91 -1.25
N SER A 148 4.62 7.73 -0.72
CA SER A 148 4.87 9.13 -0.35
C SER A 148 5.34 9.30 1.11
N THR A 149 5.54 8.20 1.84
CA THR A 149 6.11 8.23 3.20
C THR A 149 7.64 8.39 3.25
N GLY A 150 8.27 8.53 2.08
CA GLY A 150 9.72 8.72 1.93
C GLY A 150 10.55 7.42 1.89
N THR A 151 9.91 6.26 2.03
CA THR A 151 10.51 4.93 1.85
C THR A 151 9.52 3.95 1.20
N PHE A 152 10.03 3.00 0.41
CA PHE A 152 9.26 1.84 -0.08
C PHE A 152 9.24 0.69 0.94
N THR A 153 9.57 0.99 2.19
CA THR A 153 9.69 0.01 3.26
C THR A 153 8.38 -0.76 3.47
N GLY A 154 8.43 -2.06 3.15
CA GLY A 154 7.26 -2.94 3.24
C GLY A 154 6.21 -2.72 2.14
N LEU A 155 6.56 -2.09 1.03
CA LEU A 155 5.69 -1.89 -0.14
C LEU A 155 5.10 -3.21 -0.70
N PRO A 156 5.82 -4.35 -0.74
CA PRO A 156 5.25 -5.63 -1.18
C PRO A 156 3.98 -6.03 -0.43
N ARG A 157 3.93 -5.80 0.90
CA ARG A 157 2.75 -6.15 1.72
C ARG A 157 1.52 -5.31 1.39
N TYR A 158 1.72 -4.06 0.97
CA TYR A 158 0.61 -3.18 0.60
C TYR A 158 0.07 -3.56 -0.78
N ILE A 159 0.94 -3.93 -1.73
CA ILE A 159 0.53 -4.40 -3.06
C ILE A 159 -0.33 -5.66 -3.00
N ILE A 160 0.00 -6.61 -2.12
CA ILE A 160 -0.77 -7.87 -2.01
C ILE A 160 -2.24 -7.61 -1.62
N VAL A 161 -2.53 -6.51 -0.92
CA VAL A 161 -3.90 -6.12 -0.54
C VAL A 161 -4.65 -5.46 -1.71
N LEU A 162 -3.95 -4.99 -2.74
CA LEU A 162 -4.54 -4.33 -3.91
C LEU A 162 -5.11 -5.35 -4.89
N PHE A 163 -6.25 -5.94 -4.55
CA PHE A 163 -6.91 -6.96 -5.36
C PHE A 163 -7.03 -6.62 -6.86
N PRO A 164 -7.28 -5.37 -7.31
CA PRO A 164 -7.45 -5.11 -8.74
C PRO A 164 -6.15 -5.30 -9.53
N LEU A 165 -4.97 -5.17 -8.91
CA LEU A 165 -3.70 -5.44 -9.60
C LEU A 165 -3.61 -6.88 -10.09
N PHE A 166 -4.26 -7.82 -9.41
CA PHE A 166 -4.26 -9.22 -9.83
C PHE A 166 -5.18 -9.50 -11.03
N LEU A 167 -6.08 -8.57 -11.39
CA LEU A 167 -6.86 -8.66 -12.64
C LEU A 167 -5.98 -8.57 -13.88
N VAL A 168 -4.75 -8.04 -13.77
CA VAL A 168 -3.76 -8.03 -14.85
C VAL A 168 -3.51 -9.44 -15.39
N PHE A 169 -3.46 -10.45 -14.51
CA PHE A 169 -3.24 -11.84 -14.89
C PHE A 169 -4.40 -12.45 -15.68
N SER A 170 -5.60 -11.86 -15.63
CA SER A 170 -6.75 -12.34 -16.41
C SER A 170 -6.56 -12.21 -17.93
N SER A 171 -5.66 -11.33 -18.38
CA SER A 171 -5.34 -11.19 -19.81
C SER A 171 -4.38 -12.24 -20.35
N ILE A 172 -3.74 -13.03 -19.46
CA ILE A 172 -2.81 -14.07 -19.88
C ILE A 172 -3.61 -15.30 -20.32
N LYS A 173 -3.74 -15.50 -21.63
CA LYS A 173 -4.46 -16.66 -22.20
C LYS A 173 -3.68 -17.98 -22.08
N ASN A 174 -2.35 -17.91 -22.00
CA ASN A 174 -1.51 -19.11 -21.94
C ASN A 174 -1.51 -19.70 -20.53
N ARG A 175 -2.11 -20.89 -20.38
CA ARG A 175 -2.21 -21.61 -19.10
C ARG A 175 -0.85 -21.96 -18.51
N VAL A 176 0.13 -22.31 -19.34
CA VAL A 176 1.49 -22.67 -18.87
C VAL A 176 2.18 -21.44 -18.27
N ALA A 177 2.07 -20.28 -18.93
CA ALA A 177 2.63 -19.04 -18.43
C ALA A 177 1.97 -18.58 -17.12
N LEU A 178 0.66 -18.76 -16.98
CA LEU A 178 -0.04 -18.45 -15.73
C LEU A 178 0.41 -19.38 -14.59
N ILE A 179 0.50 -20.69 -14.84
CA ILE A 179 0.98 -21.66 -13.85
C ILE A 179 2.43 -21.37 -13.46
N SER A 180 3.31 -21.05 -14.41
CA SER A 180 4.70 -20.74 -14.10
C SER A 180 4.84 -19.49 -13.22
N ILE A 181 4.04 -18.45 -13.47
CA ILE A 181 3.98 -17.25 -12.61
C ILE A 181 3.50 -17.61 -11.21
N LEU A 182 2.47 -18.43 -11.07
CA LEU A 182 1.96 -18.85 -9.76
C LEU A 182 2.99 -19.66 -8.98
N VAL A 183 3.65 -20.62 -9.62
CA VAL A 183 4.70 -21.44 -9.01
C VAL A 183 5.89 -20.57 -8.60
N ALA A 184 6.36 -19.68 -9.48
CA ALA A 184 7.43 -18.75 -9.16
C ALA A 184 7.07 -17.83 -7.97
N SER A 185 5.83 -17.32 -7.95
CA SER A 185 5.34 -16.48 -6.85
C SER A 185 5.26 -17.25 -5.53
N PHE A 186 4.85 -18.52 -5.57
CA PHE A 186 4.80 -19.38 -4.39
C PHE A 186 6.20 -19.69 -3.85
N ILE A 187 7.16 -20.01 -4.72
CA ILE A 187 8.56 -20.23 -4.34
C ILE A 187 9.15 -18.96 -3.72
N LEU A 188 8.91 -17.80 -4.33
CA LEU A 188 9.36 -16.51 -3.80
C LEU A 188 8.77 -16.27 -2.40
N GLN A 189 7.47 -16.52 -2.21
CA GLN A 189 6.81 -16.40 -0.91
C GLN A 189 7.45 -17.30 0.16
N LEU A 190 7.77 -18.56 -0.19
CA LEU A 190 8.45 -19.48 0.72
C LEU A 190 9.85 -18.98 1.09
N ILE A 191 10.61 -18.49 0.11
CA ILE A 191 11.95 -17.92 0.35
C ILE A 191 11.86 -16.73 1.32
N LEU A 192 10.95 -15.80 1.08
CA LEU A 192 10.73 -14.64 1.95
C LEU A 192 10.29 -15.06 3.36
N PHE A 193 9.45 -16.09 3.46
CA PHE A 193 9.04 -16.64 4.75
C PHE A 193 10.21 -17.27 5.52
N LEU A 194 11.09 -18.01 4.86
CA LEU A 194 12.29 -18.58 5.47
C LEU A 194 13.24 -17.48 5.98
N TYR A 195 13.39 -16.39 5.22
CA TYR A 195 14.18 -15.24 5.68
C TYR A 195 13.53 -14.57 6.90
N PHE A 196 12.22 -14.39 6.89
CA PHE A 196 11.49 -13.88 8.04
C PHE A 196 11.67 -14.76 9.28
N SER A 197 11.60 -16.09 9.12
CA SER A 197 11.81 -17.06 10.21
C SER A 197 13.22 -17.01 10.81
N ARG A 198 14.22 -16.55 10.04
CA ARG A 198 15.61 -16.36 10.49
C ARG A 198 15.84 -15.01 11.19
N GLY A 199 14.79 -14.20 11.37
CA GLY A 199 14.89 -12.88 11.97
C GLY A 199 15.35 -11.79 11.01
N TYR A 200 15.49 -12.07 9.71
CA TYR A 200 15.71 -11.01 8.73
C TYR A 200 14.41 -10.23 8.55
N TYR A 201 14.47 -8.93 8.82
CA TYR A 201 13.35 -8.03 8.58
C TYR A 201 13.19 -7.84 7.06
N VAL A 202 12.28 -8.59 6.45
CA VAL A 202 11.96 -8.55 5.00
C VAL A 202 11.31 -7.22 4.56
N ALA A 203 11.08 -6.29 5.49
CA ALA A 203 10.37 -5.05 5.25
C ALA A 203 10.98 -3.86 6.01
N GLN A 204 12.30 -3.85 6.24
CA GLN A 204 12.98 -2.74 6.90
C GLN A 204 14.44 -2.67 6.45
N VAL A 205 14.79 -1.61 5.71
CA VAL A 205 16.20 -1.25 5.48
C VAL A 205 16.67 -0.49 6.73
N PRO A 206 17.64 -1.01 7.50
CA PRO A 206 18.22 -0.26 8.60
C PRO A 206 18.82 1.05 8.06
N MET A 207 18.47 2.17 8.69
CA MET A 207 18.90 3.53 8.32
C MET A 207 20.43 3.75 8.36
N LEU A 208 21.23 2.74 8.71
CA LEU A 208 22.69 2.84 8.83
C LEU A 208 23.37 3.30 7.53
N TYR A 209 22.73 3.15 6.37
CA TYR A 209 23.26 3.61 5.08
C TYR A 209 22.50 4.79 4.46
N CYS A 210 21.46 5.33 5.14
CA CYS A 210 20.74 6.53 4.68
C CYS A 210 21.40 7.84 5.11
N ILE A 211 22.50 7.78 5.90
CA ILE A 211 23.16 8.96 6.48
C ILE A 211 24.49 9.31 5.77
N VAL A 212 24.84 8.66 4.65
CA VAL A 212 25.99 9.09 3.83
C VAL A 212 25.61 9.24 2.36
#